data_AF-A0A1X4H918-F1
#
_entry.id   AF-A0A1X4H918-F1
#
_cell.length_a   1.000
_cell.length_b   1.000
_cell.length_c   1.000
_cell.angle_alpha   90.00
_cell.angle_beta   90.00
_cell.angle_gamma   90.00
#
_symmetry.space_group_name_H-M   'P 1'
#
loop_
_entity.id
_entity.type
_entity.pdbx_description
1 polymer ?
#
loop_
_entity_poly.entity_id
_entity_poly.type
_entity_poly.pdbx_seq_one_letter_code
_entity_poly.pdbx_strand_id
1 'polypeptide(L)'
;MRALPIAAVAVLLLVAPVAGVAGPGVAASDGASPASEPARPAASVPPSGPAQSVDPVSPSTSPSRSVDLASSADSPSTPSQLAPQIETANLTLRTLSTPSGAATRVSTSTRGPDLGSSLGFATADADAAFETAAVVDRIERTETNVERQQQILAEINRVERAEVALYSRQSEAFSSHADGEITDRELLDELVRVAATAKEYDERLDAIDALADATEDFSSPGRLDELQVALQVYEGPVRDRALAIARGQSAPSDIYVASSQGAVVLATVVEDEYVREVFRTGRWDRGGSDISNDAAIEMTEAAYPETAALRQPDAFGAGSVQRITIPHEFGTLQTFVSGGTEQVFVEHQRVGLTAFPDSEPVTASGDGFNVTVERTYPGGPVTVTVLDDETGEPVPDVTVTKSVGGGDSRAIGTTDGAGVVRTLSPAEPYRITVVDEPYVVVLDDIEPLTTPRPVGDE
;
A
#
# COMPACT_ATOMS: atom_id res chain seq x y z
N MET A 1 -18.85 -36.15 -20.77
CA MET A 1 -20.00 -36.09 -19.84
C MET A 1 -19.48 -35.76 -18.46
N ARG A 2 -20.13 -34.82 -17.76
CA ARG A 2 -19.73 -34.03 -16.55
C ARG A 2 -19.07 -32.69 -16.95
N ALA A 3 -19.82 -31.63 -17.27
CA ALA A 3 -20.76 -30.79 -16.50
C ALA A 3 -20.04 -29.76 -15.62
N LEU A 4 -19.82 -28.57 -16.19
CA LEU A 4 -19.51 -27.32 -15.48
C LEU A 4 -20.80 -26.74 -14.86
N PRO A 5 -20.76 -26.15 -13.65
CA PRO A 5 -21.87 -25.37 -13.14
C PRO A 5 -21.80 -23.93 -13.67
N ILE A 6 -22.88 -23.52 -14.34
CA ILE A 6 -23.16 -22.16 -14.79
C ILE A 6 -23.63 -21.35 -13.57
N ALA A 7 -22.89 -20.31 -13.18
CA ALA A 7 -23.37 -19.30 -12.26
C ALA A 7 -24.24 -18.29 -13.03
N ALA A 8 -25.47 -18.11 -12.58
CA ALA A 8 -26.48 -17.27 -13.20
C ALA A 8 -26.20 -15.78 -12.90
N VAL A 9 -25.93 -15.00 -13.93
CA VAL A 9 -25.92 -13.52 -13.88
C VAL A 9 -27.36 -13.05 -14.07
N ALA A 10 -27.93 -12.43 -13.04
CA ALA A 10 -29.22 -11.76 -13.12
C ALA A 10 -29.03 -10.36 -13.70
N VAL A 11 -29.36 -10.18 -14.98
CA VAL A 11 -29.41 -8.88 -15.66
C VAL A 11 -30.74 -8.21 -15.33
N LEU A 12 -30.71 -7.13 -14.54
CA LEU A 12 -31.88 -6.27 -14.31
C LEU A 12 -31.85 -5.11 -15.32
N LEU A 13 -32.59 -5.26 -16.42
CA LEU A 13 -32.80 -4.22 -17.44
C LEU A 13 -33.76 -3.14 -16.93
N LEU A 14 -33.25 -1.95 -16.65
CA LEU A 14 -34.06 -0.75 -16.39
C LEU A 14 -33.91 0.22 -17.56
N VAL A 15 -34.94 0.26 -18.41
CA VAL A 15 -35.09 1.18 -19.54
C VAL A 15 -35.67 2.49 -19.03
N ALA A 16 -34.98 3.62 -19.27
CA ALA A 16 -35.54 4.96 -19.13
C ALA A 16 -35.22 5.80 -20.39
N PRO A 17 -36.14 6.67 -20.85
CA PRO A 17 -36.11 7.24 -22.19
C PRO A 17 -35.20 8.47 -22.32
N VAL A 18 -34.56 8.57 -23.48
CA VAL A 18 -33.80 9.72 -23.97
C VAL A 18 -34.77 10.84 -24.36
N ALA A 19 -34.65 12.01 -23.73
CA ALA A 19 -35.29 13.24 -24.19
C ALA A 19 -34.21 14.21 -24.71
N GLY A 20 -34.23 14.46 -26.02
CA GLY A 20 -33.35 15.41 -26.69
C GLY A 20 -33.83 16.85 -26.54
N VAL A 21 -32.87 17.78 -26.49
CA VAL A 21 -33.09 19.21 -26.73
C VAL A 21 -32.04 19.69 -27.72
N ALA A 22 -32.52 20.34 -28.78
CA ALA A 22 -31.75 20.90 -29.87
C ALA A 22 -31.68 22.44 -29.78
N GLY A 23 -30.48 22.99 -30.01
CA GLY A 23 -30.18 24.29 -30.66
C GLY A 23 -30.35 25.59 -29.84
N PRO A 24 -29.79 26.74 -30.30
CA PRO A 24 -29.22 27.02 -31.64
C PRO A 24 -27.80 27.64 -31.65
N GLY A 25 -27.21 27.74 -32.86
CA GLY A 25 -25.88 28.32 -33.14
C GLY A 25 -25.87 29.81 -33.55
N VAL A 26 -24.86 30.16 -34.39
CA VAL A 26 -24.43 31.48 -34.97
C VAL A 26 -23.14 32.00 -34.27
N ALA A 27 -22.02 32.43 -34.88
CA ALA A 27 -21.48 32.59 -36.24
C ALA A 27 -19.93 32.69 -36.11
N ALA A 28 -19.10 32.04 -36.93
CA ALA A 28 -18.41 32.54 -38.13
C ALA A 28 -17.70 33.92 -38.04
N SER A 29 -16.36 33.91 -38.08
CA SER A 29 -15.55 34.97 -38.69
C SER A 29 -14.23 34.40 -39.24
N ASP A 30 -14.03 34.66 -40.54
CA ASP A 30 -12.89 34.33 -41.39
C ASP A 30 -11.56 35.01 -41.00
N GLY A 31 -10.45 34.37 -41.43
CA GLY A 31 -9.48 35.04 -42.28
C GLY A 31 -8.08 35.33 -41.71
N ALA A 32 -7.08 34.54 -42.13
CA ALA A 32 -5.96 34.97 -42.99
C ALA A 32 -4.64 34.21 -42.71
N SER A 33 -4.22 33.38 -43.67
CA SER A 33 -2.81 33.00 -43.89
C SER A 33 -2.00 34.16 -44.49
N PRO A 34 -0.66 34.06 -44.50
CA PRO A 34 -0.02 33.95 -45.83
C PRO A 34 1.13 32.94 -45.93
N ALA A 35 1.32 32.52 -47.18
CA ALA A 35 2.32 31.63 -47.78
C ALA A 35 3.70 32.31 -47.95
N SER A 36 4.84 31.62 -47.75
CA SER A 36 5.71 30.89 -48.71
C SER A 36 6.79 31.70 -49.49
N GLU A 37 8.06 31.32 -49.23
CA GLU A 37 9.25 31.14 -50.13
C GLU A 37 9.89 32.35 -50.88
N PRO A 38 11.14 32.26 -51.47
CA PRO A 38 11.96 31.08 -51.84
C PRO A 38 13.54 31.10 -51.65
N ALA A 39 14.11 29.88 -51.65
CA ALA A 39 15.29 29.27 -52.34
C ALA A 39 16.75 29.83 -52.43
N ARG A 40 17.71 28.97 -51.95
CA ARG A 40 18.97 28.40 -52.56
C ARG A 40 20.20 29.30 -52.86
N PRO A 41 21.47 28.77 -53.02
CA PRO A 41 21.89 27.44 -53.52
C PRO A 41 23.10 26.74 -52.83
N ALA A 42 23.64 25.71 -53.52
CA ALA A 42 24.39 24.53 -53.06
C ALA A 42 25.92 24.52 -53.32
N ALA A 43 26.64 23.57 -52.70
CA ALA A 43 27.85 22.85 -53.15
C ALA A 43 28.28 21.83 -52.05
N SER A 44 29.12 20.80 -52.18
CA SER A 44 29.47 19.75 -53.16
C SER A 44 30.66 18.96 -52.53
N VAL A 45 30.57 17.62 -52.52
CA VAL A 45 31.44 16.47 -52.06
C VAL A 45 32.91 16.55 -52.63
N PRO A 46 34.00 15.76 -52.27
CA PRO A 46 34.07 14.33 -51.86
C PRO A 46 35.35 13.83 -51.04
N PRO A 47 35.90 12.57 -51.15
CA PRO A 47 36.06 11.58 -50.03
C PRO A 47 37.52 11.01 -49.84
N SER A 48 37.74 10.04 -48.93
CA SER A 48 38.86 9.05 -48.97
C SER A 48 38.70 7.90 -47.95
N GLY A 49 38.85 6.63 -48.38
CA GLY A 49 39.03 5.41 -47.56
C GLY A 49 40.52 5.12 -47.26
N PRO A 50 41.00 3.88 -46.95
CA PRO A 50 40.38 2.54 -47.09
C PRO A 50 40.53 1.56 -45.89
N ALA A 51 40.14 0.29 -46.14
CA ALA A 51 39.93 -0.89 -45.28
C ALA A 51 41.17 -1.65 -44.74
N GLN A 52 40.97 -2.48 -43.70
CA GLN A 52 41.57 -3.83 -43.42
C GLN A 52 40.57 -4.59 -42.50
N SER A 53 39.94 -5.74 -42.81
CA SER A 53 40.40 -7.13 -43.10
C SER A 53 40.97 -7.88 -41.89
N VAL A 54 40.22 -8.82 -41.27
CA VAL A 54 40.38 -10.31 -41.30
C VAL A 54 39.59 -11.05 -40.19
N ASP A 55 38.50 -11.74 -40.58
CA ASP A 55 38.14 -13.18 -40.43
C ASP A 55 38.25 -14.01 -39.10
N PRO A 56 37.50 -15.16 -39.01
CA PRO A 56 36.78 -15.63 -37.81
C PRO A 56 37.31 -16.95 -37.20
N VAL A 57 36.78 -17.32 -36.02
CA VAL A 57 36.81 -18.71 -35.50
C VAL A 57 35.58 -18.99 -34.62
N SER A 58 34.83 -20.04 -34.98
CA SER A 58 33.76 -20.69 -34.19
C SER A 58 34.34 -21.91 -33.41
N PRO A 59 33.52 -22.83 -32.85
CA PRO A 59 32.88 -22.81 -31.52
C PRO A 59 33.34 -24.00 -30.62
N SER A 60 32.94 -24.05 -29.34
CA SER A 60 33.00 -25.28 -28.49
C SER A 60 32.05 -25.12 -27.30
N THR A 61 30.85 -25.70 -27.32
CA THR A 61 30.46 -27.05 -26.80
C THR A 61 30.52 -27.22 -25.28
N SER A 62 29.34 -27.49 -24.71
CA SER A 62 29.04 -28.02 -23.37
C SER A 62 29.82 -29.29 -23.01
N PRO A 63 29.74 -29.71 -21.73
CA PRO A 63 29.51 -31.12 -21.47
C PRO A 63 28.30 -31.37 -20.57
N SER A 64 27.43 -32.26 -21.03
CA SER A 64 26.48 -33.02 -20.22
C SER A 64 27.21 -34.16 -19.51
N ARG A 65 26.90 -34.43 -18.24
CA ARG A 65 27.06 -35.76 -17.62
C ARG A 65 25.93 -36.02 -16.60
N SER A 66 24.98 -36.86 -17.02
CA SER A 66 24.31 -37.90 -16.21
C SER A 66 25.37 -38.93 -15.76
N VAL A 67 25.31 -39.69 -14.65
CA VAL A 67 24.23 -40.48 -14.01
C VAL A 67 24.72 -40.90 -12.61
N ASP A 68 23.84 -41.01 -11.61
CA ASP A 68 23.51 -42.28 -10.90
C ASP A 68 23.03 -42.08 -9.45
N LEU A 69 21.86 -42.68 -9.18
CA LEU A 69 21.29 -42.92 -7.86
C LEU A 69 21.94 -44.18 -7.23
N ALA A 70 22.37 -44.09 -5.97
CA ALA A 70 22.32 -45.21 -5.04
C ALA A 70 22.33 -44.73 -3.58
N SER A 71 21.33 -45.20 -2.83
CA SER A 71 21.05 -44.93 -1.42
C SER A 71 22.17 -45.28 -0.46
N SER A 72 22.33 -44.48 0.59
CA SER A 72 22.85 -44.92 1.89
C SER A 72 22.26 -44.04 3.00
N ALA A 73 21.74 -44.71 4.02
CA ALA A 73 20.88 -44.20 5.06
C ALA A 73 21.62 -43.45 6.19
N ASP A 74 20.83 -42.63 6.88
CA ASP A 74 20.85 -42.37 8.33
C ASP A 74 22.00 -41.53 8.91
N SER A 75 21.67 -40.29 9.31
CA SER A 75 22.10 -39.56 10.53
C SER A 75 21.86 -38.04 10.38
N PRO A 76 21.64 -37.30 11.47
CA PRO A 76 20.36 -37.09 12.14
C PRO A 76 19.79 -35.68 11.87
N SER A 77 18.50 -35.52 12.11
CA SER A 77 17.83 -34.22 12.19
C SER A 77 18.49 -33.37 13.28
N THR A 78 19.22 -32.33 12.90
CA THR A 78 19.62 -31.28 13.85
C THR A 78 18.36 -30.53 14.30
N PRO A 79 18.25 -30.16 15.59
CA PRO A 79 17.06 -29.55 16.14
C PRO A 79 16.77 -28.23 15.45
N SER A 80 15.49 -27.94 15.25
CA SER A 80 14.95 -26.61 14.98
C SER A 80 15.82 -25.57 15.70
N GLN A 81 16.52 -24.76 14.91
CA GLN A 81 17.27 -23.61 15.38
C GLN A 81 16.29 -22.78 16.20
N LEU A 82 16.51 -22.77 17.52
CA LEU A 82 15.79 -21.94 18.47
C LEU A 82 15.77 -20.54 17.89
N ALA A 83 14.59 -20.08 17.44
CA ALA A 83 14.37 -18.66 17.26
C ALA A 83 14.83 -17.99 18.56
N PRO A 84 15.59 -16.88 18.49
CA PRO A 84 15.97 -16.18 19.71
C PRO A 84 14.68 -15.93 20.51
N GLN A 85 14.66 -16.40 21.76
CA GLN A 85 13.60 -16.01 22.70
C GLN A 85 13.85 -14.54 23.02
N ILE A 86 13.43 -13.65 22.12
CA ILE A 86 13.44 -12.23 22.39
C ILE A 86 12.39 -12.03 23.49
N GLU A 87 12.83 -11.57 24.66
CA GLU A 87 11.89 -11.14 25.69
C GLU A 87 11.05 -10.01 25.09
N THR A 88 9.73 -10.19 25.04
CA THR A 88 8.78 -9.22 24.48
C THR A 88 8.99 -7.81 25.06
N ALA A 89 9.43 -7.73 26.32
CA ALA A 89 9.73 -6.47 27.01
C ALA A 89 10.91 -5.67 26.41
N ASN A 90 11.76 -6.28 25.58
CA ASN A 90 12.90 -5.63 24.92
C ASN A 90 12.74 -5.60 23.39
N LEU A 91 11.59 -6.00 22.86
CA LEU A 91 11.32 -6.00 21.43
C LEU A 91 10.83 -4.63 21.00
N THR A 92 11.44 -4.07 19.96
CA THR A 92 10.95 -2.85 19.32
C THR A 92 10.56 -3.12 17.86
N LEU A 93 9.28 -3.00 17.56
CA LEU A 93 8.73 -3.03 16.21
C LEU A 93 8.88 -1.64 15.59
N ARG A 94 10.01 -1.45 14.91
CA ARG A 94 10.29 -0.21 14.19
C ARG A 94 9.27 0.03 13.10
N THR A 95 8.93 1.29 12.85
CA THR A 95 7.98 1.68 11.82
C THR A 95 8.41 2.93 11.07
N LEU A 96 8.27 2.90 9.76
CA LEU A 96 8.46 4.04 8.89
C LEU A 96 7.49 5.17 9.25
N SER A 97 7.91 6.41 9.00
CA SER A 97 7.08 7.59 9.24
C SER A 97 7.37 8.68 8.20
N THR A 98 6.82 9.88 8.34
CA THR A 98 7.20 11.04 7.52
C THR A 98 8.67 11.41 7.76
N PRO A 99 9.39 12.05 6.80
CA PRO A 99 10.80 12.43 6.98
C PRO A 99 11.03 13.22 8.27
N SER A 100 12.15 13.01 8.98
CA SER A 100 12.37 13.80 10.19
C SER A 100 12.54 15.28 9.86
N GLY A 101 12.05 16.14 10.75
CA GLY A 101 12.07 17.59 10.55
C GLY A 101 11.13 18.11 9.46
N ALA A 102 10.44 17.25 8.70
CA ALA A 102 9.44 17.69 7.73
C ALA A 102 8.19 18.22 8.45
N ALA A 103 7.66 19.34 7.95
CA ALA A 103 6.34 19.81 8.35
C ALA A 103 5.32 18.72 8.03
N THR A 104 4.66 18.21 9.07
CA THR A 104 3.71 17.10 8.97
C THR A 104 2.36 17.57 9.48
N ARG A 105 1.34 17.44 8.64
CA ARG A 105 -0.06 17.60 9.07
C ARG A 105 -0.53 16.28 9.65
N VAL A 106 -1.04 16.30 10.88
CA VAL A 106 -1.53 15.10 11.58
C VAL A 106 -2.98 15.29 11.99
N SER A 107 -3.78 14.26 11.80
CA SER A 107 -5.17 14.23 12.24
C SER A 107 -5.65 12.80 12.50
N THR A 108 -6.77 12.69 13.20
CA THR A 108 -7.50 11.44 13.35
C THR A 108 -8.96 11.76 13.17
N SER A 109 -9.62 11.04 12.27
CA SER A 109 -11.04 11.24 11.98
C SER A 109 -11.76 9.90 11.84
N THR A 110 -12.99 9.86 12.34
CA THR A 110 -13.86 8.69 12.18
C THR A 110 -14.35 8.63 10.75
N ARG A 111 -14.04 7.54 10.05
CA ARG A 111 -14.61 7.23 8.74
C ARG A 111 -15.85 6.37 8.93
N GLY A 112 -16.94 6.74 8.27
CA GLY A 112 -18.18 5.97 8.23
C GLY A 112 -18.59 5.66 6.78
N PRO A 113 -19.72 4.96 6.59
CA PRO A 113 -20.28 4.69 5.28
C PRO A 113 -20.56 5.99 4.51
N ASP A 114 -20.25 5.98 3.21
CA ASP A 114 -20.50 7.11 2.31
C ASP A 114 -21.07 6.59 0.98
N LEU A 115 -22.34 6.91 0.72
CA LEU A 115 -23.03 6.46 -0.48
C LEU A 115 -22.46 7.09 -1.76
N GLY A 116 -21.95 8.32 -1.69
CA GLY A 116 -21.37 9.02 -2.84
C GLY A 116 -20.07 8.38 -3.28
N SER A 117 -19.13 8.21 -2.34
CA SER A 117 -17.86 7.52 -2.59
C SER A 117 -18.10 6.05 -2.94
N SER A 118 -19.00 5.35 -2.24
CA SER A 118 -19.35 3.95 -2.56
C SER A 118 -19.86 3.79 -3.99
N LEU A 119 -20.76 4.66 -4.47
CA LEU A 119 -21.26 4.60 -5.83
C LEU A 119 -20.14 4.90 -6.83
N GLY A 120 -19.30 5.90 -6.54
CA GLY A 120 -18.15 6.25 -7.37
C GLY A 120 -17.15 5.10 -7.52
N PHE A 121 -16.86 4.37 -6.44
CA PHE A 121 -16.02 3.17 -6.49
C PHE A 121 -16.68 2.06 -7.31
N ALA A 122 -17.97 1.78 -7.09
CA ALA A 122 -18.67 0.74 -7.84
C ALA A 122 -18.75 1.04 -9.35
N THR A 123 -18.89 2.31 -9.74
CA THR A 123 -18.82 2.70 -11.16
C THR A 123 -17.42 2.54 -11.73
N ALA A 124 -16.39 2.89 -10.97
CA ALA A 124 -15.00 2.74 -11.40
C ALA A 124 -14.63 1.25 -11.59
N ASP A 125 -15.04 0.37 -10.67
CA ASP A 125 -14.84 -1.08 -10.79
C ASP A 125 -15.52 -1.63 -12.05
N ALA A 126 -16.77 -1.20 -12.32
CA ALA A 126 -17.53 -1.66 -13.49
C ALA A 126 -16.91 -1.17 -14.82
N ASP A 127 -16.47 0.09 -14.87
CA ASP A 127 -15.79 0.66 -16.03
C ASP A 127 -14.46 -0.05 -16.28
N ALA A 128 -13.68 -0.31 -15.22
CA ALA A 128 -12.40 -1.01 -15.34
C ALA A 128 -12.56 -2.47 -15.80
N ALA A 129 -13.54 -3.19 -15.26
CA ALA A 129 -13.88 -4.55 -15.69
C ALA A 129 -14.30 -4.59 -17.17
N PHE A 130 -15.11 -3.63 -17.61
CA PHE A 130 -15.51 -3.51 -19.01
C PHE A 130 -14.31 -3.19 -19.93
N GLU A 131 -13.44 -2.28 -19.52
CA GLU A 131 -12.23 -1.96 -20.27
C GLU A 131 -11.30 -3.17 -20.40
N THR A 132 -11.06 -3.91 -19.31
CA THR A 132 -10.23 -5.12 -19.32
C THR A 132 -10.84 -6.17 -20.24
N ALA A 133 -12.15 -6.43 -20.15
CA ALA A 133 -12.83 -7.33 -21.06
C ALA A 133 -12.71 -6.90 -22.52
N ALA A 134 -12.86 -5.60 -22.82
CA ALA A 134 -12.74 -5.07 -24.18
C ALA A 134 -11.31 -5.18 -24.74
N VAL A 135 -10.29 -5.07 -23.90
CA VAL A 135 -8.88 -5.30 -24.27
C VAL A 135 -8.65 -6.77 -24.62
N VAL A 136 -9.05 -7.69 -23.74
CA VAL A 136 -8.93 -9.14 -23.97
C VAL A 136 -9.64 -9.54 -25.27
N ASP A 137 -10.90 -9.12 -25.42
CA ASP A 137 -11.78 -9.40 -26.56
C ASP A 137 -11.16 -8.95 -27.90
N ARG A 138 -10.45 -7.82 -27.89
CA ARG A 138 -9.73 -7.27 -29.05
C ARG A 138 -8.48 -8.09 -29.40
N ILE A 139 -7.68 -8.46 -28.42
CA ILE A 139 -6.45 -9.24 -28.62
C ILE A 139 -6.81 -10.64 -29.15
N GLU A 140 -7.83 -11.28 -28.58
CA GLU A 140 -8.31 -12.60 -29.01
C GLU A 140 -8.84 -12.61 -30.45
N ARG A 141 -9.58 -11.58 -30.86
CA ARG A 141 -10.11 -11.44 -32.24
C ARG A 141 -9.06 -11.17 -33.29
N THR A 142 -7.84 -10.83 -32.90
CA THR A 142 -6.78 -10.53 -33.85
C THR A 142 -6.37 -11.81 -34.57
N GLU A 143 -6.45 -11.80 -35.91
CA GLU A 143 -6.28 -13.00 -36.74
C GLU A 143 -4.81 -13.42 -36.88
N THR A 144 -3.91 -12.44 -36.95
CA THR A 144 -2.48 -12.72 -37.15
C THR A 144 -1.72 -12.69 -35.83
N ASN A 145 -0.75 -13.61 -35.70
CA ASN A 145 0.08 -13.70 -34.51
C ASN A 145 0.89 -12.40 -34.29
N VAL A 146 1.49 -11.85 -35.35
CA VAL A 146 2.28 -10.60 -35.28
C VAL A 146 1.45 -9.43 -34.77
N GLU A 147 0.21 -9.26 -35.24
CA GLU A 147 -0.67 -8.19 -34.75
C GLU A 147 -1.06 -8.44 -33.29
N ARG A 148 -1.29 -9.69 -32.89
CA ARG A 148 -1.60 -10.04 -31.49
C ARG A 148 -0.46 -9.64 -30.55
N GLN A 149 0.79 -9.97 -30.92
CA GLN A 149 1.98 -9.55 -30.18
C GLN A 149 2.06 -8.01 -30.06
N GLN A 150 1.79 -7.30 -31.16
CA GLN A 150 1.79 -5.83 -31.16
C GLN A 150 0.71 -5.24 -30.23
N GLN A 151 -0.49 -5.83 -30.20
CA GLN A 151 -1.56 -5.38 -29.30
C GLN A 151 -1.20 -5.62 -27.83
N ILE A 152 -0.64 -6.79 -27.51
CA ILE A 152 -0.15 -7.10 -26.16
C ILE A 152 0.88 -6.06 -25.70
N LEU A 153 1.91 -5.81 -26.52
CA LEU A 153 2.95 -4.83 -26.18
C LEU A 153 2.39 -3.39 -26.08
N ALA A 154 1.40 -3.04 -26.90
CA ALA A 154 0.74 -1.74 -26.85
C ALA A 154 -0.04 -1.53 -25.55
N GLU A 155 -0.71 -2.56 -25.05
CA GLU A 155 -1.47 -2.48 -23.79
C GLU A 155 -0.55 -2.46 -22.58
N ILE A 156 0.57 -3.21 -22.57
CA ILE A 156 1.61 -3.08 -21.53
C ILE A 156 2.12 -1.63 -21.46
N ASN A 157 2.48 -1.03 -22.61
CA ASN A 157 2.92 0.37 -22.68
C ASN A 157 1.82 1.38 -22.28
N ARG A 158 0.54 0.98 -22.34
CA ARG A 158 -0.58 1.81 -21.89
C ARG A 158 -0.69 1.78 -20.37
N VAL A 159 -0.57 0.61 -19.76
CA VAL A 159 -0.57 0.45 -18.29
C VAL A 159 0.63 1.16 -17.69
N GLU A 160 1.82 1.03 -18.28
CA GLU A 160 3.04 1.72 -17.83
C GLU A 160 2.85 3.25 -17.77
N ARG A 161 2.29 3.85 -18.82
CA ARG A 161 1.98 5.29 -18.81
C ARG A 161 0.90 5.65 -17.79
N ALA A 162 -0.02 4.73 -17.52
CA ALA A 162 -1.08 4.94 -16.54
C ALA A 162 -0.56 4.86 -15.11
N GLU A 163 0.41 3.98 -14.81
CA GLU A 163 1.15 3.94 -13.54
C GLU A 163 1.80 5.31 -13.25
N VAL A 164 2.44 5.93 -14.24
CA VAL A 164 3.08 7.25 -14.06
C VAL A 164 2.05 8.31 -13.65
N ALA A 165 0.83 8.22 -14.18
CA ALA A 165 -0.27 9.09 -13.80
C ALA A 165 -0.84 8.76 -12.40
N LEU A 166 -0.77 7.49 -11.94
CA LEU A 166 -1.13 7.10 -10.57
C LEU A 166 -0.12 7.66 -9.57
N TYR A 167 1.18 7.50 -9.83
CA TYR A 167 2.24 8.10 -9.03
C TYR A 167 2.04 9.61 -8.83
N SER A 168 1.74 10.30 -9.94
CA SER A 168 1.58 11.75 -9.94
C SER A 168 0.35 12.18 -9.14
N ARG A 169 -0.80 11.51 -9.33
CA ARG A 169 -2.03 11.77 -8.56
C ARG A 169 -1.86 11.54 -7.07
N GLN A 170 -1.22 10.44 -6.68
CA GLN A 170 -0.95 10.14 -5.28
C GLN A 170 -0.01 11.16 -4.64
N SER A 171 1.08 11.52 -5.33
CA SER A 171 2.04 12.50 -4.84
C SER A 171 1.41 13.89 -4.66
N GLU A 172 0.54 14.29 -5.59
CA GLU A 172 -0.24 15.52 -5.48
C GLU A 172 -1.18 15.45 -4.27
N ALA A 173 -1.93 14.36 -4.09
CA ALA A 173 -2.83 14.19 -2.96
C ALA A 173 -2.11 14.30 -1.60
N PHE A 174 -0.91 13.71 -1.49
CA PHE A 174 -0.08 13.86 -0.29
C PHE A 174 0.27 15.33 -0.02
N SER A 175 0.64 16.06 -1.06
CA SER A 175 1.08 17.45 -0.99
C SER A 175 -0.09 18.38 -0.67
N SER A 176 -1.20 18.29 -1.41
CA SER A 176 -2.43 19.03 -1.15
C SER A 176 -2.99 18.77 0.25
N HIS A 177 -2.91 17.54 0.77
CA HIS A 177 -3.35 17.28 2.14
C HIS A 177 -2.37 17.87 3.16
N ALA A 178 -1.06 17.75 2.95
CA ALA A 178 -0.05 18.36 3.82
C ALA A 178 -0.20 19.88 3.90
N ASP A 179 -0.56 20.53 2.79
CA ASP A 179 -0.81 21.96 2.66
C ASP A 179 -2.22 22.38 3.15
N GLY A 180 -3.09 21.40 3.46
CA GLY A 180 -4.44 21.62 4.00
C GLY A 180 -5.49 22.01 2.95
N GLU A 181 -5.20 21.79 1.67
CA GLU A 181 -6.09 22.07 0.54
C GLU A 181 -7.21 21.03 0.41
N ILE A 182 -6.94 19.79 0.84
CA ILE A 182 -7.92 18.70 0.91
C ILE A 182 -8.04 18.15 2.34
N THR A 183 -9.23 17.68 2.67
CA THR A 183 -9.53 17.04 3.96
C THR A 183 -9.02 15.60 4.04
N ASP A 184 -8.94 15.04 5.24
CA ASP A 184 -8.56 13.64 5.48
C ASP A 184 -9.44 12.66 4.67
N ARG A 185 -10.74 12.97 4.54
CA ARG A 185 -11.68 12.16 3.75
C ARG A 185 -11.34 12.21 2.27
N GLU A 186 -11.09 13.40 1.73
CA GLU A 186 -10.76 13.59 0.32
C GLU A 186 -9.41 12.94 -0.02
N LEU A 187 -8.41 13.06 0.86
CA LEU A 187 -7.16 12.32 0.72
C LEU A 187 -7.44 10.82 0.66
N LEU A 188 -8.07 10.24 1.69
CA LEU A 188 -8.34 8.80 1.74
C LEU A 188 -9.16 8.32 0.52
N ASP A 189 -10.14 9.09 0.06
CA ASP A 189 -10.92 8.74 -1.13
C ASP A 189 -10.06 8.73 -2.39
N GLU A 190 -9.16 9.69 -2.59
CA GLU A 190 -8.24 9.69 -3.72
C GLU A 190 -7.25 8.53 -3.64
N LEU A 191 -6.72 8.25 -2.45
CA LEU A 191 -5.81 7.15 -2.17
C LEU A 191 -6.45 5.77 -2.42
N VAL A 192 -7.73 5.62 -2.07
CA VAL A 192 -8.52 4.41 -2.39
C VAL A 192 -8.78 4.29 -3.89
N ARG A 193 -9.07 5.39 -4.61
CA ARG A 193 -9.21 5.36 -6.08
C ARG A 193 -7.91 4.96 -6.77
N VAL A 194 -6.78 5.47 -6.31
CA VAL A 194 -5.45 5.11 -6.83
C VAL A 194 -5.19 3.62 -6.60
N ALA A 195 -5.42 3.11 -5.39
CA ALA A 195 -5.24 1.69 -5.07
C ALA A 195 -6.15 0.78 -5.92
N ALA A 196 -7.45 1.12 -6.02
CA ALA A 196 -8.38 0.38 -6.86
C ALA A 196 -7.94 0.38 -8.33
N THR A 197 -7.56 1.53 -8.87
CA THR A 197 -7.10 1.62 -10.27
C THR A 197 -5.81 0.83 -10.51
N ALA A 198 -4.88 0.82 -9.54
CA ALA A 198 -3.65 0.05 -9.62
C ALA A 198 -3.95 -1.45 -9.65
N LYS A 199 -4.85 -1.92 -8.78
CA LYS A 199 -5.31 -3.31 -8.76
C LYS A 199 -5.95 -3.72 -10.10
N GLU A 200 -6.78 -2.88 -10.70
CA GLU A 200 -7.43 -3.27 -11.96
C GLU A 200 -6.44 -3.31 -13.12
N TYR A 201 -5.35 -2.53 -13.04
CA TYR A 201 -4.23 -2.65 -13.97
C TYR A 201 -3.41 -3.91 -13.73
N ASP A 202 -3.20 -4.33 -12.49
CA ASP A 202 -2.53 -5.60 -12.14
C ASP A 202 -3.33 -6.78 -12.70
N GLU A 203 -4.65 -6.84 -12.44
CA GLU A 203 -5.57 -7.85 -12.98
C GLU A 203 -5.60 -7.86 -14.52
N ARG A 204 -5.47 -6.68 -15.15
CA ARG A 204 -5.37 -6.56 -16.61
C ARG A 204 -4.03 -7.10 -17.12
N LEU A 205 -2.93 -6.85 -16.42
CA LEU A 205 -1.62 -7.39 -16.80
C LEU A 205 -1.60 -8.92 -16.66
N ASP A 206 -2.25 -9.50 -15.64
CA ASP A 206 -2.43 -10.95 -15.54
C ASP A 206 -3.19 -11.52 -16.74
N ALA A 207 -4.27 -10.86 -17.17
CA ALA A 207 -5.01 -11.27 -18.35
C ALA A 207 -4.17 -11.15 -19.64
N ILE A 208 -3.33 -10.12 -19.74
CA ILE A 208 -2.40 -9.92 -20.87
C ILE A 208 -1.29 -10.98 -20.86
N ASP A 209 -0.77 -11.34 -19.70
CA ASP A 209 0.25 -12.38 -19.53
C ASP A 209 -0.27 -13.74 -20.01
N ALA A 210 -1.50 -14.10 -19.59
CA ALA A 210 -2.17 -15.32 -20.09
C ALA A 210 -2.36 -15.32 -21.62
N LEU A 211 -2.63 -14.16 -22.22
CA LEU A 211 -2.75 -14.02 -23.67
C LEU A 211 -1.39 -14.12 -24.38
N ALA A 212 -0.32 -13.65 -23.74
CA ALA A 212 1.04 -13.78 -24.25
C ALA A 212 1.47 -15.24 -24.28
N ASP A 213 1.23 -15.99 -23.20
CA ASP A 213 1.49 -17.43 -23.10
C ASP A 213 0.71 -18.26 -24.12
N ALA A 214 -0.51 -17.83 -24.45
CA ALA A 214 -1.33 -18.46 -25.48
C ALA A 214 -0.89 -18.11 -26.93
N THR A 215 0.03 -17.15 -27.10
CA THR A 215 0.48 -16.68 -28.40
C THR A 215 1.74 -17.44 -28.84
N GLU A 216 1.65 -18.13 -29.97
CA GLU A 216 2.75 -18.96 -30.49
C GLU A 216 4.02 -18.13 -30.76
N ASP A 217 5.19 -18.66 -30.40
CA ASP A 217 6.49 -17.99 -30.50
C ASP A 217 6.57 -16.62 -29.80
N PHE A 218 5.75 -16.39 -28.78
CA PHE A 218 5.75 -15.19 -27.96
C PHE A 218 5.78 -15.55 -26.47
N SER A 219 6.39 -14.68 -25.68
CA SER A 219 6.41 -14.78 -24.22
C SER A 219 6.32 -13.37 -23.66
N SER A 220 5.71 -13.23 -22.49
CA SER A 220 5.63 -11.95 -21.82
C SER A 220 7.01 -11.35 -21.60
N PRO A 221 7.18 -10.05 -21.88
CA PRO A 221 8.45 -9.38 -21.60
C PRO A 221 8.60 -9.22 -20.07
N GLY A 222 9.82 -9.39 -19.53
CA GLY A 222 10.06 -9.29 -18.08
C GLY A 222 9.59 -7.97 -17.44
N ARG A 223 9.54 -6.88 -18.22
CA ARG A 223 8.95 -5.60 -17.80
C ARG A 223 7.45 -5.67 -17.41
N LEU A 224 6.73 -6.72 -17.81
CA LEU A 224 5.35 -6.97 -17.37
C LEU A 224 5.36 -7.29 -15.88
N ASP A 225 6.18 -8.26 -15.46
CA ASP A 225 6.34 -8.66 -14.05
C ASP A 225 6.83 -7.49 -13.18
N GLU A 226 7.77 -6.70 -13.71
CA GLU A 226 8.27 -5.48 -13.06
C GLU A 226 7.14 -4.47 -12.82
N LEU A 227 6.26 -4.28 -13.81
CA LEU A 227 5.14 -3.36 -13.74
C LEU A 227 4.05 -3.85 -12.77
N GLN A 228 3.78 -5.16 -12.71
CA GLN A 228 2.87 -5.75 -11.71
C GLN A 228 3.36 -5.46 -10.29
N VAL A 229 4.64 -5.70 -10.01
CA VAL A 229 5.25 -5.41 -8.70
C VAL A 229 5.20 -3.91 -8.39
N ALA A 230 5.42 -3.05 -9.39
CA ALA A 230 5.28 -1.61 -9.22
C ALA A 230 3.84 -1.16 -8.91
N LEU A 231 2.81 -1.81 -9.48
CA LEU A 231 1.41 -1.48 -9.19
C LEU A 231 1.01 -1.84 -7.75
N GLN A 232 1.58 -2.90 -7.20
CA GLN A 232 1.31 -3.34 -5.82
C GLN A 232 1.74 -2.33 -4.75
N VAL A 233 2.61 -1.36 -5.07
CA VAL A 233 3.05 -0.34 -4.10
C VAL A 233 1.93 0.64 -3.72
N TYR A 234 0.89 0.73 -4.55
CA TYR A 234 -0.26 1.61 -4.34
C TYR A 234 -1.37 0.99 -3.49
N GLU A 235 -1.33 -0.34 -3.34
CA GLU A 235 -2.24 -1.08 -2.50
C GLU A 235 -1.84 -0.96 -1.03
N GLY A 236 -2.79 -1.17 -0.12
CA GLY A 236 -2.51 -1.12 1.30
C GLY A 236 -3.70 -1.50 2.19
N PRO A 237 -3.41 -2.05 3.39
CA PRO A 237 -4.43 -2.59 4.29
C PRO A 237 -5.40 -1.58 4.94
N VAL A 238 -4.94 -0.37 5.29
CA VAL A 238 -5.75 0.76 5.76
C VAL A 238 -6.61 1.35 4.64
N ARG A 239 -6.13 1.46 3.40
CA ARG A 239 -6.92 1.87 2.22
C ARG A 239 -8.00 0.85 1.89
N ASP A 240 -7.68 -0.44 1.92
CA ASP A 240 -8.66 -1.52 1.78
C ASP A 240 -9.75 -1.42 2.85
N ARG A 241 -9.35 -1.17 4.10
CA ARG A 241 -10.29 -0.93 5.20
C ARG A 241 -11.14 0.32 4.94
N ALA A 242 -10.53 1.42 4.48
CA ALA A 242 -11.23 2.67 4.18
C ALA A 242 -12.28 2.50 3.06
N LEU A 243 -11.98 1.68 2.04
CA LEU A 243 -12.91 1.30 0.99
C LEU A 243 -14.08 0.46 1.54
N ALA A 244 -13.78 -0.55 2.34
CA ALA A 244 -14.81 -1.41 2.97
C ALA A 244 -15.76 -0.60 3.86
N ILE A 245 -15.24 0.34 4.65
CA ILE A 245 -16.04 1.25 5.48
C ILE A 245 -16.93 2.13 4.60
N ALA A 246 -16.37 2.75 3.55
CA ALA A 246 -17.13 3.63 2.66
C ALA A 246 -18.30 2.89 1.98
N ARG A 247 -18.08 1.62 1.60
CA ARG A 247 -19.12 0.73 1.05
C ARG A 247 -20.12 0.19 2.09
N GLY A 248 -19.95 0.52 3.38
CA GLY A 248 -20.77 -0.02 4.47
C GLY A 248 -20.58 -1.51 4.72
N GLN A 249 -19.48 -2.09 4.23
CA GLN A 249 -19.10 -3.50 4.43
C GLN A 249 -18.36 -3.71 5.74
N SER A 250 -18.03 -2.62 6.45
CA SER A 250 -17.31 -2.61 7.71
C SER A 250 -17.85 -1.51 8.61
N ALA A 251 -17.76 -1.72 9.93
CA ALA A 251 -18.15 -0.72 10.91
C ALA A 251 -17.27 0.54 10.80
N PRO A 252 -17.82 1.74 11.10
CA PRO A 252 -17.03 2.95 11.21
C PRO A 252 -15.81 2.75 12.11
N SER A 253 -14.68 3.34 11.74
CA SER A 253 -13.48 3.32 12.57
C SER A 253 -12.68 4.62 12.42
N ASP A 254 -11.90 4.92 13.45
CA ASP A 254 -10.95 6.03 13.40
C ASP A 254 -9.78 5.68 12.50
N ILE A 255 -9.42 6.63 11.64
CA ILE A 255 -8.22 6.56 10.80
C ILE A 255 -7.31 7.71 11.19
N TYR A 256 -6.11 7.37 11.63
CA TYR A 256 -5.01 8.30 11.78
C TYR A 256 -4.41 8.60 10.41
N VAL A 257 -4.20 9.88 10.14
CA VAL A 257 -3.58 10.37 8.91
C VAL A 257 -2.46 11.31 9.30
N ALA A 258 -1.25 11.03 8.82
CA ALA A 258 -0.17 12.00 8.83
C ALA A 258 0.42 12.14 7.42
N SER A 259 0.62 13.37 6.97
CA SER A 259 1.14 13.66 5.64
C SER A 259 2.19 14.77 5.67
N SER A 260 3.20 14.62 4.83
CA SER A 260 4.17 15.67 4.51
C SER A 260 4.34 15.75 3.01
N GLN A 261 5.17 16.69 2.55
CA GLN A 261 5.60 16.71 1.15
C GLN A 261 6.25 15.36 0.79
N GLY A 262 5.61 14.61 -0.10
CA GLY A 262 6.07 13.29 -0.56
C GLY A 262 5.97 12.14 0.45
N ALA A 263 5.15 12.24 1.51
CA ALA A 263 4.90 11.09 2.38
C ALA A 263 3.49 11.05 2.96
N VAL A 264 2.97 9.83 3.15
CA VAL A 264 1.76 9.59 3.92
C VAL A 264 1.97 8.45 4.90
N VAL A 265 1.30 8.56 6.02
CA VAL A 265 1.18 7.56 7.07
C VAL A 265 -0.30 7.40 7.36
N LEU A 266 -0.83 6.19 7.25
CA LEU A 266 -2.19 5.85 7.63
C LEU A 266 -2.15 4.79 8.72
N ALA A 267 -3.03 4.87 9.71
CA ALA A 267 -3.17 3.81 10.69
C ALA A 267 -4.61 3.68 11.18
N THR A 268 -5.01 2.47 11.55
CA THR A 268 -6.32 2.17 12.13
C THR A 268 -6.25 0.94 13.01
N VAL A 269 -7.28 0.73 13.82
CA VAL A 269 -7.48 -0.50 14.59
C VAL A 269 -8.62 -1.27 13.93
N VAL A 270 -8.36 -2.53 13.57
CA VAL A 270 -9.34 -3.45 13.03
C VAL A 270 -9.49 -4.60 14.02
N GLU A 271 -10.62 -4.62 14.74
CA GLU A 271 -10.86 -5.62 15.79
C GLU A 271 -9.72 -5.64 16.83
N ASP A 272 -8.92 -6.69 16.84
CA ASP A 272 -7.77 -6.87 17.74
C ASP A 272 -6.41 -6.63 17.07
N GLU A 273 -6.38 -6.04 15.87
CA GLU A 273 -5.16 -5.75 15.12
C GLU A 273 -4.94 -4.25 14.92
N TYR A 274 -3.71 -3.82 15.16
CA TYR A 274 -3.18 -2.54 14.70
C TYR A 274 -2.73 -2.69 13.25
N VAL A 275 -3.23 -1.80 12.38
CA VAL A 275 -2.93 -1.81 10.95
C VAL A 275 -2.34 -0.46 10.57
N ARG A 276 -1.21 -0.48 9.87
CA ARG A 276 -0.48 0.72 9.46
C ARG A 276 0.02 0.61 8.02
N GLU A 277 -0.02 1.75 7.33
CA GLU A 277 0.57 1.98 6.01
C GLU A 277 1.46 3.20 6.02
N VAL A 278 2.56 3.14 5.27
CA VAL A 278 3.44 4.27 5.04
C VAL A 278 3.92 4.27 3.59
N PHE A 279 3.96 5.44 2.97
CA PHE A 279 4.54 5.66 1.64
C PHE A 279 5.48 6.87 1.68
N ARG A 280 6.71 6.73 1.19
CA ARG A 280 7.76 7.77 1.09
C ARG A 280 8.20 7.92 -0.36
N THR A 281 7.61 8.85 -1.09
CA THR A 281 7.91 9.04 -2.54
C THR A 281 9.36 9.42 -2.78
N GLY A 282 9.97 10.21 -1.88
CA GLY A 282 11.38 10.60 -1.98
C GLY A 282 12.39 9.46 -1.83
N ARG A 283 11.95 8.26 -1.41
CA ARG A 283 12.78 7.05 -1.34
C ARG A 283 12.58 6.13 -2.52
N TRP A 284 11.68 6.45 -3.45
CA TRP A 284 11.44 5.63 -4.62
C TRP A 284 12.07 6.25 -5.85
N ASP A 285 13.14 5.64 -6.35
CA ASP A 285 13.67 5.96 -7.67
C ASP A 285 13.08 5.00 -8.70
N ARG A 286 12.00 5.45 -9.35
CA ARG A 286 11.26 4.67 -10.35
C ARG A 286 12.08 4.33 -11.59
N GLY A 287 13.09 5.13 -11.91
CA GLY A 287 14.03 4.89 -13.01
C GLY A 287 15.31 4.20 -12.55
N GLY A 288 15.33 3.72 -11.30
CA GLY A 288 16.48 3.09 -10.68
C GLY A 288 16.87 1.76 -11.32
N SER A 289 18.08 1.31 -11.02
CA SER A 289 18.55 -0.01 -11.42
C SER A 289 17.81 -1.13 -10.71
N ASP A 290 17.86 -2.31 -11.32
CA ASP A 290 17.36 -3.54 -10.70
C ASP A 290 18.07 -3.83 -9.37
N ILE A 291 17.34 -4.45 -8.45
CA ILE A 291 17.88 -4.91 -7.17
C ILE A 291 17.59 -6.40 -6.99
N SER A 292 18.60 -7.15 -6.53
CA SER A 292 18.45 -8.58 -6.25
C SER A 292 17.65 -8.83 -4.97
N ASN A 293 17.04 -10.00 -4.88
CA ASN A 293 16.33 -10.43 -3.67
C ASN A 293 17.22 -10.37 -2.42
N ASP A 294 18.45 -10.89 -2.51
CA ASP A 294 19.39 -10.88 -1.39
C ASP A 294 19.74 -9.46 -0.94
N ALA A 295 19.99 -8.54 -1.89
CA ALA A 295 20.28 -7.15 -1.55
C ALA A 295 19.05 -6.46 -0.91
N ALA A 296 17.84 -6.69 -1.42
CA ALA A 296 16.62 -6.12 -0.84
C ALA A 296 16.32 -6.69 0.56
N ILE A 297 16.60 -7.97 0.81
CA ILE A 297 16.55 -8.58 2.14
C ILE A 297 17.55 -7.88 3.05
N GLU A 298 18.83 -7.77 2.66
CA GLU A 298 19.87 -7.10 3.45
C GLU A 298 19.49 -5.66 3.83
N MET A 299 18.91 -4.89 2.89
CA MET A 299 18.43 -3.53 3.18
C MET A 299 17.27 -3.51 4.17
N THR A 300 16.37 -4.49 4.10
CA THR A 300 15.23 -4.60 5.04
C THR A 300 15.70 -5.06 6.43
N GLU A 301 16.61 -6.04 6.51
CA GLU A 301 17.20 -6.49 7.77
C GLU A 301 18.00 -5.38 8.45
N ALA A 302 18.72 -4.57 7.68
CA ALA A 302 19.43 -3.41 8.20
C ALA A 302 18.47 -2.36 8.77
N ALA A 303 17.34 -2.11 8.10
CA ALA A 303 16.35 -1.12 8.53
C ALA A 303 15.50 -1.59 9.73
N TYR A 304 15.18 -2.88 9.81
CA TYR A 304 14.30 -3.51 10.82
C TYR A 304 14.96 -4.71 11.51
N PRO A 305 16.10 -4.53 12.20
CA PRO A 305 16.88 -5.66 12.71
C PRO A 305 16.12 -6.47 13.78
N GLU A 306 15.31 -5.81 14.61
CA GLU A 306 14.50 -6.46 15.64
C GLU A 306 13.42 -7.37 15.01
N THR A 307 12.71 -6.89 13.99
CA THR A 307 11.67 -7.67 13.28
C THR A 307 12.29 -8.82 12.48
N ALA A 308 13.40 -8.57 11.79
CA ALA A 308 14.14 -9.59 11.04
C ALA A 308 14.71 -10.70 11.95
N ALA A 309 14.98 -10.40 13.23
CA ALA A 309 15.41 -11.41 14.19
C ALA A 309 14.30 -12.39 14.61
N LEU A 310 13.02 -12.02 14.43
CA LEU A 310 11.88 -12.88 14.76
C LEU A 310 11.63 -13.95 13.69
N ARG A 311 11.77 -13.58 12.42
CA ARG A 311 11.54 -14.48 11.29
C ARG A 311 12.40 -14.10 10.09
N GLN A 312 12.83 -15.12 9.36
CA GLN A 312 13.51 -14.94 8.08
C GLN A 312 12.62 -14.17 7.08
N PRO A 313 13.13 -13.10 6.45
CA PRO A 313 12.43 -12.40 5.38
C PRO A 313 12.26 -13.24 4.12
N ASP A 314 11.12 -13.10 3.47
CA ASP A 314 10.83 -13.63 2.14
C ASP A 314 10.78 -12.49 1.12
N ALA A 315 11.42 -12.69 -0.03
CA ALA A 315 11.52 -11.69 -1.08
C ALA A 315 10.76 -12.12 -2.33
N PHE A 316 9.95 -11.21 -2.84
CA PHE A 316 9.23 -11.36 -4.10
C PHE A 316 9.24 -10.05 -4.87
N GLY A 317 9.72 -10.05 -6.09
CA GLY A 317 9.68 -8.86 -6.93
C GLY A 317 10.49 -9.02 -8.20
N ALA A 318 10.53 -7.94 -8.99
CA ALA A 318 11.11 -7.89 -10.31
C ALA A 318 11.65 -6.49 -10.61
N GLY A 319 12.79 -6.42 -11.28
CA GLY A 319 13.41 -5.16 -11.70
C GLY A 319 13.80 -4.27 -10.53
N SER A 320 13.35 -3.00 -10.57
CA SER A 320 13.74 -1.94 -9.64
C SER A 320 12.93 -1.89 -8.34
N VAL A 321 11.98 -2.81 -8.12
CA VAL A 321 11.17 -2.88 -6.89
C VAL A 321 11.14 -4.31 -6.36
N GLN A 322 11.45 -4.46 -5.07
CA GLN A 322 11.37 -5.74 -4.38
C GLN A 322 10.44 -5.66 -3.17
N ARG A 323 9.47 -6.57 -3.08
CA ARG A 323 8.57 -6.70 -1.93
C ARG A 323 9.16 -7.71 -0.95
N ILE A 324 9.38 -7.28 0.29
CA ILE A 324 9.90 -8.14 1.36
C ILE A 324 8.78 -8.36 2.38
N THR A 325 8.58 -9.61 2.81
CA THR A 325 7.56 -9.96 3.82
C THR A 325 8.19 -10.74 4.97
N ILE A 326 7.89 -10.32 6.19
CA ILE A 326 8.36 -10.95 7.44
C ILE A 326 7.13 -11.26 8.31
N PRO A 327 6.58 -12.48 8.25
CA PRO A 327 5.51 -12.91 9.15
C PRO A 327 6.11 -13.36 10.49
N HIS A 328 5.69 -12.76 11.60
CA HIS A 328 6.20 -13.06 12.95
C HIS A 328 5.04 -13.31 13.92
N GLU A 329 5.35 -13.76 15.15
CA GLU A 329 4.33 -14.14 16.13
C GLU A 329 3.40 -13.00 16.57
N PHE A 330 3.85 -11.75 16.42
CA PHE A 330 3.05 -10.56 16.69
C PHE A 330 2.26 -10.06 15.48
N GLY A 331 2.50 -10.57 14.27
CA GLY A 331 1.83 -10.08 13.05
C GLY A 331 2.68 -10.19 11.79
N THR A 332 2.69 -9.14 10.97
CA THR A 332 3.41 -9.13 9.68
C THR A 332 3.94 -7.75 9.35
N LEU A 333 5.20 -7.69 8.93
CA LEU A 333 5.83 -6.56 8.26
C LEU A 333 5.95 -6.88 6.77
N GLN A 334 5.39 -6.04 5.91
CA GLN A 334 5.61 -6.07 4.47
C GLN A 334 6.22 -4.72 4.04
N THR A 335 7.33 -4.77 3.32
CA THR A 335 8.03 -3.57 2.84
C THR A 335 8.25 -3.64 1.33
N PHE A 336 8.44 -2.49 0.71
CA PHE A 336 8.94 -2.40 -0.66
C PHE A 336 10.25 -1.62 -0.68
N VAL A 337 11.27 -2.20 -1.31
CA VAL A 337 12.61 -1.66 -1.45
C VAL A 337 12.81 -1.17 -2.88
N SER A 338 13.30 0.06 -3.02
CA SER A 338 13.60 0.67 -4.31
C SER A 338 15.05 0.37 -4.70
N GLY A 339 15.27 -0.17 -5.90
CA GLY A 339 16.59 -0.56 -6.39
C GLY A 339 17.49 0.62 -6.77
N GLY A 340 16.93 1.79 -7.10
CA GLY A 340 17.74 2.98 -7.37
C GLY A 340 18.22 3.72 -6.12
N THR A 341 17.54 3.54 -4.99
CA THR A 341 17.87 4.22 -3.71
C THR A 341 18.35 3.27 -2.63
N GLU A 342 18.16 1.96 -2.83
CA GLU A 342 18.41 0.89 -1.86
C GLU A 342 17.72 1.15 -0.51
N GLN A 343 16.51 1.71 -0.55
CA GLN A 343 15.76 2.11 0.64
C GLN A 343 14.33 1.60 0.63
N VAL A 344 13.83 1.28 1.83
CA VAL A 344 12.41 0.99 2.05
C VAL A 344 11.59 2.28 1.89
N PHE A 345 10.64 2.25 0.95
CA PHE A 345 9.80 3.39 0.61
C PHE A 345 8.31 3.15 0.86
N VAL A 346 7.87 1.89 0.95
CA VAL A 346 6.54 1.52 1.43
C VAL A 346 6.67 0.53 2.59
N GLU A 347 5.84 0.71 3.61
CA GLU A 347 5.71 -0.19 4.74
C GLU A 347 4.23 -0.46 5.03
N HIS A 348 3.86 -1.74 5.15
CA HIS A 348 2.59 -2.20 5.69
C HIS A 348 2.87 -3.05 6.93
N GLN A 349 2.25 -2.68 8.06
CA GLN A 349 2.32 -3.45 9.29
C GLN A 349 0.94 -3.87 9.76
N ARG A 350 0.84 -5.12 10.18
CA ARG A 350 -0.27 -5.65 10.97
C ARG A 350 0.29 -6.23 12.25
N VAL A 351 -0.22 -5.81 13.40
CA VAL A 351 0.26 -6.28 14.71
C VAL A 351 -0.91 -6.58 15.63
N GLY A 352 -0.93 -7.75 16.26
CA GLY A 352 -1.91 -8.12 17.25
C GLY A 352 -1.78 -7.27 18.53
N LEU A 353 -2.89 -6.67 18.97
CA LEU A 353 -2.92 -5.70 20.05
C LEU A 353 -2.74 -6.32 21.44
N THR A 354 -3.10 -7.59 21.61
CA THR A 354 -3.01 -8.31 22.89
C THR A 354 -1.56 -8.47 23.38
N ALA A 355 -0.58 -8.39 22.47
CA ALA A 355 0.84 -8.55 22.77
C ALA A 355 1.69 -7.46 22.10
N PHE A 356 1.14 -6.26 21.91
CA PHE A 356 1.88 -5.15 21.30
C PHE A 356 3.08 -4.76 22.20
N PRO A 357 4.33 -4.86 21.72
CA PRO A 357 5.51 -4.77 22.59
C PRO A 357 5.94 -3.33 22.92
N ASP A 358 5.62 -2.36 22.06
CA ASP A 358 6.12 -0.98 22.17
C ASP A 358 5.16 -0.02 22.89
N SER A 359 4.75 -0.38 24.11
CA SER A 359 3.93 0.48 24.96
C SER A 359 4.58 0.81 26.30
N GLU A 360 4.23 1.97 26.85
CA GLU A 360 4.54 2.35 28.22
C GLU A 360 3.26 2.62 29.01
N PRO A 361 3.12 2.08 30.24
CA PRO A 361 1.93 2.31 31.05
C PRO A 361 1.96 3.68 31.74
N VAL A 362 0.81 4.36 31.72
CA VAL A 362 0.48 5.47 32.62
C VAL A 362 -0.72 5.05 33.45
N THR A 363 -0.61 5.10 34.77
CA THR A 363 -1.64 4.59 35.68
C THR A 363 -2.24 5.70 36.53
N ALA A 364 -3.52 5.56 36.83
CA ALA A 364 -4.21 6.37 37.83
C ALA A 364 -5.27 5.51 38.54
N SER A 365 -5.30 5.60 39.86
CA SER A 365 -6.38 5.04 40.67
C SER A 365 -7.23 6.16 41.25
N GLY A 366 -8.54 5.94 41.30
CA GLY A 366 -9.49 6.88 41.89
C GLY A 366 -10.91 6.37 41.77
N ASP A 367 -11.77 6.76 42.71
CA ASP A 367 -13.22 6.53 42.62
C ASP A 367 -13.60 5.06 42.31
N GLY A 368 -12.88 4.09 42.89
CA GLY A 368 -13.15 2.66 42.71
C GLY A 368 -12.55 2.03 41.44
N PHE A 369 -11.85 2.80 40.60
CA PHE A 369 -11.16 2.29 39.42
C PHE A 369 -9.64 2.39 39.55
N ASN A 370 -8.96 1.39 39.00
CA ASN A 370 -7.55 1.42 38.65
C ASN A 370 -7.44 1.40 37.12
N VAL A 371 -7.02 2.52 36.55
CA VAL A 371 -6.95 2.74 35.11
C VAL A 371 -5.49 2.70 34.67
N THR A 372 -5.21 1.86 33.67
CA THR A 372 -3.90 1.80 32.99
C THR A 372 -4.09 2.22 31.54
N VAL A 373 -3.31 3.21 31.09
CA VAL A 373 -3.21 3.62 29.69
C VAL A 373 -1.85 3.19 29.16
N GLU A 374 -1.84 2.17 28.31
CA GLU A 374 -0.66 1.76 27.54
C GLU A 374 -0.50 2.72 26.36
N ARG A 375 0.35 3.73 26.52
CA ARG A 375 0.63 4.74 25.50
C ARG A 375 1.73 4.29 24.54
N THR A 376 1.65 4.78 23.31
CA THR A 376 2.62 4.50 22.24
C THR A 376 3.01 5.79 21.53
N TYR A 377 3.65 5.66 20.36
CA TYR A 377 4.00 6.76 19.47
C TYR A 377 2.80 7.30 18.67
N PRO A 378 2.89 8.50 18.05
CA PRO A 378 1.83 9.07 17.22
C PRO A 378 1.32 8.13 16.14
N GLY A 379 0.01 7.91 16.10
CA GLY A 379 -0.65 6.96 15.21
C GLY A 379 -0.55 5.50 15.63
N GLY A 380 0.23 5.17 16.67
CA GLY A 380 0.26 3.84 17.29
C GLY A 380 -0.96 3.54 18.17
N PRO A 381 -1.16 2.28 18.57
CA PRO A 381 -2.33 1.87 19.34
C PRO A 381 -2.21 2.26 20.82
N VAL A 382 -3.28 2.82 21.39
CA VAL A 382 -3.41 3.08 22.83
C VAL A 382 -4.43 2.12 23.39
N THR A 383 -4.06 1.39 24.44
CA THR A 383 -4.96 0.49 25.17
C THR A 383 -5.27 1.09 26.52
N VAL A 384 -6.55 1.28 26.83
CA VAL A 384 -7.02 1.71 28.15
C VAL A 384 -7.67 0.51 28.82
N THR A 385 -7.12 0.12 29.96
CA THR A 385 -7.64 -0.97 30.80
C THR A 385 -8.21 -0.37 32.08
N VAL A 386 -9.45 -0.72 32.41
CA VAL A 386 -10.16 -0.29 33.62
C VAL A 386 -10.43 -1.51 34.48
N LEU A 387 -9.83 -1.53 35.66
CA LEU A 387 -10.04 -2.55 36.69
C LEU A 387 -10.72 -1.92 37.90
N ASP A 388 -11.48 -2.72 38.64
CA ASP A 388 -12.01 -2.34 39.95
C ASP A 388 -10.85 -2.29 40.96
N ASP A 389 -10.72 -1.18 41.70
CA ASP A 389 -9.59 -0.92 42.59
C ASP A 389 -9.60 -1.81 43.85
N GLU A 390 -10.77 -2.34 44.25
CA GLU A 390 -10.90 -3.19 45.44
C GLU A 390 -10.67 -4.67 45.12
N THR A 391 -11.21 -5.14 43.99
CA THR A 391 -11.23 -6.57 43.60
C THR A 391 -10.16 -6.91 42.57
N GLY A 392 -9.69 -5.93 41.79
CA GLY A 392 -8.80 -6.14 40.65
C GLY A 392 -9.48 -6.77 39.43
N GLU A 393 -10.80 -6.90 39.44
CA GLU A 393 -11.56 -7.48 38.33
C GLU A 393 -11.77 -6.45 37.20
N PRO A 394 -11.81 -6.86 35.92
CA PRO A 394 -12.09 -5.95 34.83
C PRO A 394 -13.51 -5.39 34.86
N VAL A 395 -13.67 -4.09 34.56
CA VAL A 395 -14.97 -3.41 34.57
C VAL A 395 -15.45 -3.16 33.14
N PRO A 396 -16.48 -3.90 32.66
CA PRO A 396 -17.06 -3.67 31.34
C PRO A 396 -18.00 -2.47 31.31
N ASP A 397 -18.37 -2.02 30.10
CA ASP A 397 -19.38 -1.00 29.82
C ASP A 397 -19.08 0.40 30.40
N VAL A 398 -17.83 0.67 30.79
CA VAL A 398 -17.39 1.98 31.28
C VAL A 398 -17.09 2.91 30.10
N THR A 399 -17.61 4.14 30.13
CA THR A 399 -17.38 5.10 29.05
C THR A 399 -16.00 5.72 29.16
N VAL A 400 -15.24 5.70 28.07
CA VAL A 400 -13.92 6.35 27.99
C VAL A 400 -13.92 7.42 26.92
N THR A 401 -13.35 8.57 27.26
CA THR A 401 -13.22 9.72 26.37
C THR A 401 -11.77 10.18 26.27
N LYS A 402 -11.42 10.78 25.13
CA LYS A 402 -10.09 11.30 24.83
C LYS A 402 -10.21 12.76 24.39
N SER A 403 -9.34 13.62 24.93
CA SER A 403 -9.16 15.00 24.48
C SER A 403 -7.70 15.28 24.17
N VAL A 404 -7.43 16.09 23.13
CA VAL A 404 -6.07 16.35 22.62
C VAL A 404 -5.82 17.86 22.65
N GLY A 405 -4.65 18.30 23.11
CA GLY A 405 -4.25 19.71 23.06
C GLY A 405 -5.21 20.67 23.78
N GLY A 406 -5.97 20.19 24.78
CA GLY A 406 -6.99 20.97 25.47
C GLY A 406 -8.30 21.19 24.68
N GLY A 407 -8.48 20.51 23.55
CA GLY A 407 -9.72 20.51 22.77
C GLY A 407 -10.86 19.70 23.42
N ASP A 408 -11.98 19.62 22.71
CA ASP A 408 -13.17 18.89 23.17
C ASP A 408 -12.88 17.41 23.41
N SER A 409 -13.48 16.85 24.47
CA SER A 409 -13.42 15.42 24.73
C SER A 409 -14.34 14.67 23.77
N ARG A 410 -13.83 13.59 23.17
CA ARG A 410 -14.58 12.70 22.27
C ARG A 410 -14.59 11.30 22.85
N ALA A 411 -15.74 10.64 22.80
CA ALA A 411 -15.84 9.24 23.20
C ALA A 411 -14.98 8.36 22.28
N ILE A 412 -14.15 7.52 22.88
CA ILE A 412 -13.42 6.48 22.14
C ILE A 412 -14.18 5.15 22.16
N GLY A 413 -15.07 4.95 23.14
CA GLY A 413 -15.92 3.78 23.25
C GLY A 413 -16.26 3.45 24.70
N THR A 414 -16.81 2.26 24.91
CA THR A 414 -17.00 1.64 26.22
C THR A 414 -16.04 0.46 26.37
N THR A 415 -15.64 0.16 27.61
CA THR A 415 -14.82 -1.02 27.89
C THR A 415 -15.56 -2.31 27.57
N ASP A 416 -14.83 -3.30 27.07
CA ASP A 416 -15.34 -4.64 26.79
C ASP A 416 -15.38 -5.54 28.04
N GLY A 417 -15.70 -6.83 27.86
CA GLY A 417 -15.70 -7.82 28.95
C GLY A 417 -14.36 -8.05 29.65
N ALA A 418 -13.25 -7.58 29.07
CA ALA A 418 -11.92 -7.58 29.66
C ALA A 418 -11.54 -6.22 30.26
N GLY A 419 -12.48 -5.27 30.36
CA GLY A 419 -12.25 -3.93 30.87
C GLY A 419 -11.42 -3.07 29.91
N VAL A 420 -11.35 -3.41 28.63
CA VAL A 420 -10.45 -2.78 27.66
C VAL A 420 -11.21 -1.94 26.65
N VAL A 421 -10.65 -0.78 26.31
CA VAL A 421 -11.02 0.01 25.13
C VAL A 421 -9.77 0.50 24.43
N ARG A 422 -9.80 0.57 23.10
CA ARG A 422 -8.63 0.92 22.28
C ARG A 422 -8.89 2.14 21.41
N THR A 423 -7.82 2.88 21.14
CA THR A 423 -7.83 4.06 20.27
C THR A 423 -6.45 4.22 19.61
N LEU A 424 -6.28 5.16 18.69
CA LEU A 424 -4.98 5.59 18.21
C LEU A 424 -4.41 6.76 19.03
N SER A 425 -3.10 6.78 19.21
CA SER A 425 -2.35 7.84 19.88
C SER A 425 -2.33 9.11 19.01
N PRO A 426 -2.64 10.29 19.55
CA PRO A 426 -2.42 11.55 18.87
C PRO A 426 -0.93 11.90 18.78
N ALA A 427 -0.60 13.00 18.07
CA ALA A 427 0.76 13.55 17.99
C ALA A 427 1.10 14.56 19.10
N GLU A 428 0.10 14.98 19.87
CA GLU A 428 0.22 15.96 20.96
C GLU A 428 -0.18 15.33 22.30
N PRO A 429 0.21 15.93 23.44
CA PRO A 429 -0.28 15.49 24.74
C PRO A 429 -1.81 15.41 24.79
N TYR A 430 -2.30 14.39 25.46
CA TYR A 430 -3.73 14.10 25.54
C TYR A 430 -4.15 13.68 26.94
N ARG A 431 -5.46 13.75 27.16
CA ARG A 431 -6.11 13.31 28.40
C ARG A 431 -7.07 12.18 28.08
N ILE A 432 -7.05 11.16 28.94
CA ILE A 432 -8.05 10.10 29.01
C ILE A 432 -8.95 10.34 30.21
N THR A 433 -10.25 10.21 30.03
CA THR A 433 -11.23 10.31 31.10
C THR A 433 -12.16 9.11 31.05
N VAL A 434 -12.19 8.39 32.17
CA VAL A 434 -13.00 7.19 32.40
C VAL A 434 -14.18 7.60 33.27
N VAL A 435 -15.40 7.31 32.82
CA VAL A 435 -16.65 7.76 33.43
C VAL A 435 -17.62 6.58 33.58
N ASP A 436 -18.06 6.35 34.80
CA ASP A 436 -19.18 5.48 35.15
C ASP A 436 -19.90 6.08 36.37
N GLU A 437 -20.95 6.88 36.13
CA GLU A 437 -21.51 7.78 37.15
C GLU A 437 -21.88 7.04 38.46
N PRO A 438 -21.43 7.52 39.63
CA PRO A 438 -20.80 8.83 39.90
C PRO A 438 -19.26 8.86 39.81
N TYR A 439 -18.61 7.77 39.39
CA TYR A 439 -17.17 7.57 39.43
C TYR A 439 -16.47 8.17 38.19
N VAL A 440 -15.39 8.93 38.41
CA VAL A 440 -14.62 9.56 37.33
C VAL A 440 -13.12 9.48 37.62
N VAL A 441 -12.36 8.92 36.68
CA VAL A 441 -10.89 8.95 36.71
C VAL A 441 -10.36 9.72 35.52
N VAL A 442 -9.41 10.63 35.78
CA VAL A 442 -8.77 11.47 34.76
C VAL A 442 -7.28 11.20 34.77
N LEU A 443 -6.74 10.91 33.58
CA LEU A 443 -5.31 10.86 33.31
C LEU A 443 -4.97 12.01 32.37
N ASP A 444 -4.35 13.06 32.92
CA ASP A 444 -3.93 14.25 32.20
C ASP A 444 -2.48 14.14 31.69
N ASP A 445 -2.13 15.01 30.73
CA ASP A 445 -0.77 15.20 30.21
C ASP A 445 -0.06 13.90 29.77
N ILE A 446 -0.82 12.97 29.18
CA ILE A 446 -0.25 11.76 28.59
C ILE A 446 0.50 12.17 27.32
N GLU A 447 1.84 12.14 27.40
CA GLU A 447 2.71 12.43 26.26
C GLU A 447 2.87 11.18 25.37
N PRO A 448 2.65 11.26 24.04
CA PRO A 448 2.99 10.18 23.12
C PRO A 448 4.48 9.85 23.16
N LEU A 449 4.82 8.58 22.94
CA LEU A 449 6.21 8.13 22.83
C LEU A 449 6.87 8.61 21.53
N THR A 450 8.19 8.53 21.48
CA THR A 450 8.92 8.77 20.22
C THR A 450 8.64 7.63 19.24
N THR A 451 8.39 7.94 17.97
CA THR A 451 8.23 6.91 16.93
C THR A 451 9.51 6.09 16.80
N PRO A 452 9.45 4.75 16.95
CA PRO A 452 10.61 3.88 16.78
C PRO A 452 10.94 3.75 15.29
N ARG A 453 11.68 4.72 14.74
CA ARG A 453 11.99 4.76 13.30
C ARG A 453 12.90 3.60 12.87
N PRO A 454 12.87 3.20 11.58
CA PRO A 454 13.84 2.25 11.04
C PRO A 454 15.28 2.76 11.23
N VAL A 455 16.23 1.86 11.34
CA VAL A 455 17.65 2.25 11.45
C VAL A 455 18.06 2.99 10.17
N GLY A 456 18.72 4.15 10.33
CA GLY A 456 19.11 4.99 9.20
C GLY A 456 17.98 5.87 8.62
N ASP A 457 16.78 5.87 9.21
CA ASP A 457 15.71 6.83 8.89
C ASP A 457 15.92 8.13 9.67
N GLU A 458 16.84 8.97 9.17
CA GLU A 458 16.87 10.41 9.45
C GLU A 458 15.91 11.16 8.51
#